data_AF-A0A9D1MXM8-F1
#
_entry.id   AF-A0A9D1MXM8-F1
#
_cell.length_a   1.000
_cell.length_b   1.000
_cell.length_c   1.000
_cell.angle_alpha   90.00
_cell.angle_beta   90.00
_cell.angle_gamma   90.00
#
_symmetry.space_group_name_H-M   'P 1'
#
loop_
_entity.id
_entity.type
_entity.pdbx_description
1 polymer ?
#
loop_
_entity_poly.entity_id
_entity_poly.type
_entity_poly.pdbx_seq_one_letter_code
_entity_poly.pdbx_strand_id
1 'polypeptide(L)'
;MAEITPERQQQLIEEYAQLKEKILDVDHKYSLSYYEPELEFEPSLGLEKLTFTPLTETELQQLAQQEVNPRYLEKQRSLDKSYATAKANVLLSVDRQAEKHRKNLVKLADQYAEDYKKRQHALANGGMWHSSAAEKALKSIDDAYDGDVEEENKRYTAEYEALYDKLDALEDSYEQGTASIAQQKQLAIAAEVAALEEKQEKNRISIEKYNNTVDEKEIKYQASCRRYLQYAIQAEYERALEAAKLHAELGESGVKQQMLSEKLNCCKAHFTGYRQYEAQFVLQIDTFLQANLEDYYTALTDWVTQILIP
;
A
#
# COMPACT_ATOMS: atom_id res chain seq x y z
N MET A 1 -56.59 13.31 47.82
CA MET A 1 -55.28 12.69 48.06
C MET A 1 -54.52 12.78 46.77
N ALA A 2 -53.35 13.42 46.75
CA ALA A 2 -52.57 13.49 45.51
C ALA A 2 -52.07 12.07 45.19
N GLU A 3 -52.56 11.48 44.11
CA GLU A 3 -52.09 10.17 43.66
C GLU A 3 -50.71 10.33 43.04
N ILE A 4 -49.74 9.54 43.51
CA ILE A 4 -48.43 9.44 42.87
C ILE A 4 -48.65 8.72 41.54
N THR A 5 -48.38 9.39 40.43
CA THR A 5 -48.47 8.79 39.10
C THR A 5 -47.53 7.58 38.97
N PRO A 6 -47.87 6.54 38.19
CA PRO A 6 -47.02 5.36 38.02
C PRO A 6 -45.58 5.68 37.59
N GLU A 7 -45.40 6.66 36.70
CA GLU A 7 -44.08 7.11 36.24
C GLU A 7 -43.24 7.68 37.40
N ARG A 8 -43.85 8.48 38.27
CA ARG A 8 -43.18 9.03 39.47
C ARG A 8 -42.89 7.94 40.50
N GLN A 9 -43.76 6.94 40.66
CA GLN A 9 -43.49 5.80 41.54
C GLN A 9 -42.22 5.06 41.09
N GLN A 10 -42.05 4.84 39.78
CA GLN A 10 -40.87 4.16 39.25
C GLN A 10 -39.59 4.98 39.48
N GLN A 11 -39.63 6.30 39.25
CA GLN A 11 -38.50 7.18 39.56
C GLN A 11 -38.13 7.15 41.05
N LEU A 12 -39.13 7.20 41.95
CA LEU A 12 -38.89 7.12 43.39
C LEU A 12 -38.26 5.78 43.80
N ILE A 13 -38.58 4.68 43.11
CA ILE A 13 -37.94 3.37 43.34
C ILE A 13 -36.46 3.38 42.91
N GLU A 14 -36.14 3.97 41.76
CA GLU A 14 -34.76 4.09 41.27
C GLU A 14 -33.92 5.01 42.18
N GLU A 15 -34.47 6.17 42.55
CA GLU A 15 -33.85 7.10 43.50
C GLU A 15 -33.66 6.43 44.88
N TYR A 16 -34.63 5.63 45.32
CA TYR A 16 -34.55 4.86 46.56
C TYR A 16 -33.46 3.78 46.51
N ALA A 17 -33.28 3.10 45.38
CA ALA A 17 -32.18 2.15 45.20
C ALA A 17 -30.80 2.83 45.40
N GLN A 18 -30.61 4.02 44.83
CA GLN A 18 -29.40 4.82 45.05
C GLN A 18 -29.23 5.27 46.51
N LEU A 19 -30.33 5.57 47.21
CA LEU A 19 -30.28 5.86 48.65
C LEU A 19 -29.82 4.65 49.45
N LYS A 20 -30.29 3.44 49.12
CA LYS A 20 -29.86 2.21 49.80
C LYS A 20 -28.35 2.00 49.66
N GLU A 21 -27.81 2.18 48.46
CA GLU A 21 -26.35 2.11 48.21
C GLU A 21 -25.60 3.11 49.10
N LYS A 22 -26.03 4.38 49.14
CA LYS A 22 -25.42 5.39 50.01
C LYS A 22 -25.48 5.05 51.49
N ILE A 23 -26.53 4.38 51.95
CA ILE A 23 -26.64 3.95 53.36
C ILE A 23 -25.66 2.81 53.64
N LEU A 24 -25.51 1.87 52.70
CA LEU A 24 -24.52 0.79 52.81
C LEU A 24 -23.09 1.32 52.70
N ASP A 25 -22.84 2.39 51.94
CA ASP A 25 -21.53 3.07 51.92
C ASP A 25 -21.16 3.64 53.29
N VAL A 26 -22.15 4.14 54.05
CA VAL A 26 -21.94 4.56 55.45
C VAL A 26 -21.59 3.36 56.31
N ASP A 27 -22.29 2.22 56.19
CA ASP A 27 -21.90 0.99 56.90
C ASP A 27 -20.47 0.56 56.56
N HIS A 28 -20.12 0.61 55.28
CA HIS A 28 -18.79 0.27 54.79
C HIS A 28 -17.71 1.18 55.37
N LYS A 29 -17.95 2.50 55.39
CA LYS A 29 -17.05 3.52 55.97
C LYS A 29 -16.70 3.26 57.44
N TYR A 30 -17.66 2.79 58.23
CA TYR A 30 -17.47 2.50 59.67
C TYR A 30 -17.06 1.06 59.96
N SER A 31 -16.98 0.21 58.95
CA SER A 31 -16.61 -1.20 59.09
C SER A 31 -15.12 -1.37 59.38
N LEU A 32 -14.78 -2.30 60.26
CA LEU A 32 -13.41 -2.72 60.53
C LEU A 32 -12.91 -3.80 59.57
N SER A 33 -13.82 -4.39 58.79
CA SER A 33 -13.49 -5.42 57.82
C SER A 33 -12.87 -4.82 56.55
N TYR A 34 -11.97 -5.57 55.93
CA TYR A 34 -11.45 -5.28 54.59
C TYR A 34 -12.42 -5.83 53.54
N TYR A 35 -12.78 -5.02 52.56
CA TYR A 35 -13.55 -5.45 51.39
C TYR A 35 -12.65 -5.32 50.16
N GLU A 36 -12.56 -6.39 49.37
CA GLU A 36 -11.73 -6.34 48.17
C GLU A 36 -12.40 -5.41 47.13
N PRO A 37 -11.71 -4.37 46.64
CA PRO A 37 -12.31 -3.47 45.65
C PRO A 37 -12.57 -4.21 44.33
N GLU A 38 -13.82 -4.23 43.90
CA GLU A 38 -14.22 -4.76 42.60
C GLU A 38 -14.09 -3.66 41.54
N LEU A 39 -13.12 -3.81 40.64
CA LEU A 39 -12.93 -2.92 39.50
C LEU A 39 -13.04 -3.72 38.21
N GLU A 40 -14.04 -3.39 37.39
CA GLU A 40 -14.20 -3.97 36.07
C GLU A 40 -13.35 -3.19 35.05
N PHE A 41 -12.29 -3.83 34.57
CA PHE A 41 -11.52 -3.35 33.42
C PHE A 41 -11.66 -4.36 32.29
N GLU A 42 -11.79 -3.85 31.07
CA GLU A 42 -11.60 -4.69 29.89
C GLU A 42 -10.19 -5.32 29.93
N PRO A 43 -10.03 -6.57 29.48
CA PRO A 43 -8.73 -7.25 29.54
C PRO A 43 -7.71 -6.67 28.56
N SER A 44 -8.17 -5.92 27.54
CA SER A 44 -7.34 -5.38 26.47
C SER A 44 -7.91 -4.11 25.85
N LEU A 45 -7.05 -3.32 25.19
CA LEU A 45 -7.49 -2.21 24.34
C LEU A 45 -8.16 -2.67 23.03
N GLY A 46 -8.03 -3.96 22.67
CA GLY A 46 -8.62 -4.51 21.43
C GLY A 46 -7.96 -3.97 20.16
N LEU A 47 -6.72 -3.49 20.24
CA LEU A 47 -5.97 -2.99 19.08
C LEU A 47 -5.47 -4.15 18.22
N GLU A 48 -5.87 -4.17 16.95
CA GLU A 48 -5.46 -5.20 16.00
C GLU A 48 -4.02 -4.99 15.51
N LYS A 49 -3.28 -6.09 15.37
CA LYS A 49 -1.96 -6.11 14.74
C LYS A 49 -2.10 -6.29 13.23
N LEU A 50 -1.21 -5.65 12.48
CA LEU A 50 -1.13 -5.82 11.04
C LEU A 50 -0.29 -7.05 10.69
N THR A 51 -0.76 -7.82 9.71
CA THR A 51 -0.01 -8.94 9.13
C THR A 51 0.69 -8.50 7.85
N PHE A 52 1.98 -8.84 7.74
CA PHE A 52 2.76 -8.61 6.52
C PHE A 52 3.02 -9.93 5.79
N THR A 53 2.64 -9.99 4.52
CA THR A 53 2.93 -11.11 3.63
C THR A 53 3.87 -10.60 2.53
N PRO A 54 5.16 -10.99 2.53
CA PRO A 54 6.09 -10.58 1.48
C PRO A 54 5.74 -11.27 0.16
N LEU A 55 5.90 -10.55 -0.95
CA LEU A 55 5.89 -11.14 -2.28
C LEU A 55 7.12 -12.03 -2.45
N THR A 56 6.95 -13.12 -3.21
CA THR A 56 8.06 -14.00 -3.56
C THR A 56 8.96 -13.37 -4.62
N GLU A 57 10.19 -13.86 -4.75
CA GLU A 57 11.11 -13.43 -5.80
C GLU A 57 10.50 -13.57 -7.20
N THR A 58 9.75 -14.64 -7.45
CA THR A 58 9.08 -14.87 -8.73
C THR A 58 8.00 -13.83 -9.02
N GLU A 59 7.24 -13.41 -8.02
CA GLU A 59 6.22 -12.37 -8.15
C GLU A 59 6.86 -11.00 -8.41
N LEU A 60 7.95 -10.68 -7.71
CA LEU A 60 8.71 -9.44 -7.92
C LEU A 60 9.29 -9.38 -9.34
N GLN A 61 9.86 -10.48 -9.83
CA GLN A 61 10.36 -10.57 -11.20
C GLN A 61 9.24 -10.39 -12.24
N GLN A 62 8.06 -10.98 -12.01
CA GLN A 62 6.92 -10.82 -12.91
C GLN A 62 6.41 -9.37 -12.96
N LEU A 63 6.31 -8.70 -11.80
CA LEU A 63 5.92 -7.29 -11.73
C LEU A 63 6.94 -6.39 -12.46
N ALA A 64 8.23 -6.58 -12.20
CA ALA A 64 9.29 -5.86 -12.90
C ALA A 64 9.25 -6.07 -14.42
N GLN A 65 9.01 -7.31 -14.87
CA GLN A 65 8.84 -7.60 -16.29
C GLN A 65 7.62 -6.92 -16.89
N GLN A 66 6.48 -6.90 -16.19
CA GLN A 66 5.26 -6.23 -16.67
C GLN A 66 5.46 -4.74 -16.89
N GLU A 67 6.21 -4.09 -15.99
CA GLU A 67 6.51 -2.65 -16.09
C GLU A 67 7.54 -2.34 -17.18
N VAL A 68 8.60 -3.15 -17.29
CA VAL A 68 9.72 -2.87 -18.20
C VAL A 68 9.43 -3.31 -19.64
N ASN A 69 8.78 -4.46 -19.86
CA ASN A 69 8.61 -5.07 -21.17
C ASN A 69 8.04 -4.14 -22.27
N PRO A 70 6.96 -3.36 -22.03
CA PRO A 70 6.32 -2.56 -23.07
C PRO A 70 7.30 -1.57 -23.74
N ARG A 71 8.10 -0.87 -22.94
CA ARG A 71 9.07 0.12 -23.42
C ARG A 71 10.13 -0.50 -24.32
N TYR A 72 10.59 -1.71 -23.99
CA TYR A 72 11.65 -2.39 -24.75
C TYR A 72 11.10 -3.10 -26.00
N LEU A 73 9.87 -3.60 -25.96
CA LEU A 73 9.18 -4.09 -27.16
C LEU A 73 8.99 -2.98 -28.20
N GLU A 74 8.69 -1.75 -27.77
CA GLU A 74 8.58 -0.60 -28.67
C GLU A 74 9.93 -0.24 -29.31
N LYS A 75 11.01 -0.19 -28.51
CA LYS A 75 12.37 0.02 -29.02
C LYS A 75 12.76 -1.03 -30.06
N GLN A 76 12.47 -2.30 -29.79
CA GLN A 76 12.78 -3.39 -30.70
C GLN A 76 11.99 -3.27 -32.00
N ARG A 77 10.68 -3.02 -31.95
CA ARG A 77 9.86 -2.77 -33.14
C ARG A 77 10.35 -1.60 -33.99
N SER A 78 10.82 -0.53 -33.35
CA SER A 78 11.41 0.61 -34.05
C SER A 78 12.71 0.24 -34.76
N LEU A 79 13.57 -0.55 -34.11
CA LEU A 79 14.81 -1.04 -34.70
C LEU A 79 14.52 -1.97 -35.89
N ASP A 80 13.61 -2.93 -35.73
CA ASP A 80 13.19 -3.88 -36.77
C ASP A 80 12.68 -3.13 -38.01
N LYS A 81 11.82 -2.13 -37.82
CA LYS A 81 11.26 -1.32 -38.91
C LYS A 81 12.34 -0.52 -39.64
N SER A 82 13.27 0.08 -38.88
CA SER A 82 14.38 0.85 -39.44
C SER A 82 15.29 -0.05 -40.29
N TYR A 83 15.69 -1.19 -39.75
CA TYR A 83 16.53 -2.18 -40.44
C TYR A 83 15.84 -2.71 -41.71
N ALA A 84 14.58 -3.14 -41.63
CA ALA A 84 13.83 -3.64 -42.78
C ALA A 84 13.74 -2.61 -43.91
N THR A 85 13.50 -1.34 -43.57
CA THR A 85 13.43 -0.24 -44.54
C THR A 85 14.79 0.02 -45.18
N ALA A 86 15.86 0.07 -44.38
CA ALA A 86 17.22 0.28 -44.88
C ALA A 86 17.68 -0.87 -45.80
N LYS A 87 17.47 -2.12 -45.38
CA LYS A 87 17.78 -3.33 -46.16
C LYS A 87 17.05 -3.34 -47.49
N ALA A 88 15.76 -3.06 -47.50
CA ALA A 88 14.96 -2.99 -48.74
C ALA A 88 15.50 -1.93 -49.73
N ASN A 89 15.92 -0.76 -49.23
CA ASN A 89 16.48 0.30 -50.07
C ASN A 89 17.83 -0.10 -50.70
N VAL A 90 18.67 -0.83 -49.97
CA VAL A 90 19.95 -1.34 -50.50
C VAL A 90 19.69 -2.42 -51.55
N LEU A 91 18.80 -3.39 -51.28
CA LEU A 91 18.40 -4.41 -52.25
C LEU A 91 17.83 -3.81 -53.54
N LEU A 92 17.00 -2.78 -53.43
CA LEU A 92 16.48 -2.06 -54.60
C LEU A 92 17.59 -1.31 -55.36
N SER A 93 18.66 -0.90 -54.68
CA SER A 93 19.84 -0.32 -55.32
C SER A 93 20.66 -1.39 -56.05
N VAL A 94 20.77 -2.60 -55.50
CA VAL A 94 21.37 -3.77 -56.16
C VAL A 94 20.65 -4.08 -57.46
N ASP A 95 19.32 -4.18 -57.43
CA ASP A 95 18.50 -4.44 -58.62
C ASP A 95 18.68 -3.35 -59.70
N ARG A 96 18.73 -2.08 -59.28
CA ARG A 96 18.95 -0.94 -60.19
C ARG A 96 20.33 -1.00 -60.84
N GLN A 97 21.37 -1.40 -60.11
CA GLN A 97 22.72 -1.52 -60.65
C GLN A 97 22.84 -2.68 -61.63
N ALA A 98 22.22 -3.82 -61.35
CA ALA A 98 22.17 -4.95 -62.27
C ALA A 98 21.50 -4.55 -63.61
N GLU A 99 20.38 -3.83 -63.56
CA GLU A 99 19.69 -3.37 -64.76
C GLU A 99 20.47 -2.29 -65.53
N LYS A 100 21.15 -1.39 -64.81
CA LYS A 100 22.03 -0.37 -65.43
C LYS A 100 23.19 -1.04 -66.17
N HIS A 101 23.86 -2.00 -65.54
CA HIS A 101 24.93 -2.78 -66.13
C HIS A 101 24.47 -3.51 -67.40
N ARG A 102 23.33 -4.21 -67.33
CA ARG A 102 22.73 -4.87 -68.50
C ARG A 102 22.48 -3.90 -69.67
N LYS A 103 21.94 -2.72 -69.39
CA LYS A 103 21.72 -1.68 -70.41
C LYS A 103 23.02 -1.15 -71.01
N ASN A 104 24.07 -1.01 -70.20
CA ASN A 104 25.38 -0.55 -70.68
C ASN A 104 26.01 -1.58 -71.62
N LEU A 105 25.98 -2.87 -71.27
CA LEU A 105 26.49 -3.94 -72.14
C LEU A 105 25.74 -3.99 -73.48
N VAL A 106 24.41 -3.81 -73.48
CA VAL A 106 23.63 -3.73 -74.72
C VAL A 106 24.07 -2.53 -75.58
N LYS A 107 24.27 -1.35 -74.97
CA LYS A 107 24.76 -0.18 -75.70
C LYS A 107 26.15 -0.38 -76.31
N LEU A 108 27.06 -1.01 -75.56
CA LEU A 108 28.39 -1.34 -76.06
C LEU A 108 28.29 -2.32 -77.25
N ALA A 109 27.43 -3.33 -77.17
CA ALA A 109 27.22 -4.28 -78.27
C ALA A 109 26.61 -3.62 -79.52
N ASP A 110 25.65 -2.71 -79.34
CA ASP A 110 25.06 -1.94 -80.45
C ASP A 110 26.10 -1.02 -81.11
N GLN A 111 26.92 -0.33 -80.31
CA GLN A 111 28.01 0.52 -80.79
C GLN A 111 29.05 -0.29 -81.56
N TYR A 112 29.47 -1.43 -81.02
CA TYR A 112 30.37 -2.36 -81.68
C TYR A 112 29.83 -2.79 -83.05
N ALA A 113 28.56 -3.21 -83.12
CA ALA A 113 27.95 -3.63 -84.38
C ALA A 113 27.91 -2.50 -85.42
N GLU A 114 27.62 -1.27 -84.99
CA GLU A 114 27.59 -0.10 -85.87
C GLU A 114 29.00 0.27 -86.38
N ASP A 115 29.99 0.32 -85.49
CA ASP A 115 31.37 0.68 -85.82
C ASP A 115 32.03 -0.39 -86.69
N TYR A 116 31.80 -1.66 -86.40
CA TYR A 116 32.25 -2.78 -87.22
C TYR A 116 31.69 -2.68 -88.64
N LYS A 117 30.38 -2.44 -88.78
CA LYS A 117 29.72 -2.30 -90.09
C LYS A 117 30.23 -1.08 -90.86
N LYS A 118 30.37 0.08 -90.21
CA LYS A 118 30.94 1.29 -90.81
C LYS A 118 32.36 1.04 -91.32
N ARG A 119 33.19 0.39 -90.51
CA ARG A 119 34.57 0.08 -90.87
C ARG A 119 34.63 -0.92 -92.02
N GLN A 120 33.79 -1.96 -92.00
CA GLN A 120 33.66 -2.93 -93.07
C GLN A 120 33.30 -2.25 -94.41
N HIS A 121 32.29 -1.38 -94.42
CA HIS A 121 31.91 -0.64 -95.63
C HIS A 121 33.04 0.28 -96.13
N ALA A 122 33.75 0.97 -95.23
CA ALA A 122 34.88 1.83 -95.60
C ALA A 122 36.03 1.02 -96.24
N LEU A 123 36.37 -0.14 -95.66
CA LEU A 123 37.41 -1.03 -96.19
C LEU A 123 37.03 -1.63 -97.54
N ALA A 124 35.76 -2.01 -97.72
CA ALA A 124 35.23 -2.52 -98.99
C ALA A 124 35.26 -1.44 -100.09
N ASN A 125 34.78 -0.22 -99.80
CA ASN A 125 34.77 0.89 -100.76
C ASN A 125 36.19 1.34 -101.15
N GLY A 126 37.17 1.17 -100.26
CA GLY A 126 38.58 1.45 -100.54
C GLY A 126 39.34 0.32 -101.25
N GLY A 127 38.69 -0.81 -101.56
CA GLY A 127 39.34 -1.97 -102.20
C GLY A 127 40.34 -2.73 -101.30
N MET A 128 40.30 -2.50 -99.98
CA MET A 128 41.28 -3.04 -99.02
C MET A 128 40.78 -4.29 -98.29
N TRP A 129 39.64 -4.85 -98.70
CA TRP A 129 38.91 -5.90 -97.98
C TRP A 129 39.75 -7.14 -97.63
N HIS A 130 40.66 -7.55 -98.52
CA HIS A 130 41.52 -8.73 -98.34
C HIS A 130 42.95 -8.39 -97.90
N SER A 131 43.18 -7.17 -97.41
CA SER A 131 44.50 -6.73 -96.96
C SER A 131 44.72 -7.02 -95.47
N SER A 132 45.98 -7.19 -95.08
CA SER A 132 46.38 -7.24 -93.67
C SER A 132 46.07 -5.95 -92.89
N ALA A 133 45.88 -4.84 -93.60
CA ALA A 133 45.42 -3.58 -93.01
C ALA A 133 43.93 -3.62 -92.63
N ALA A 134 43.09 -4.35 -93.37
CA ALA A 134 41.70 -4.57 -93.02
C ALA A 134 41.57 -5.45 -91.77
N GLU A 135 42.34 -6.53 -91.69
CA GLU A 135 42.36 -7.43 -90.53
C GLU A 135 42.77 -6.69 -89.25
N LYS A 136 43.87 -5.91 -89.29
CA LYS A 136 44.29 -5.08 -88.16
C LYS A 136 43.24 -4.07 -87.72
N ALA A 137 42.53 -3.46 -88.68
CA ALA A 137 41.56 -2.43 -88.40
C ALA A 137 40.23 -2.96 -87.84
N LEU A 138 39.83 -4.19 -88.19
CA LEU A 138 38.69 -4.86 -87.56
C LEU A 138 39.07 -5.40 -86.19
N LYS A 139 40.27 -6.00 -86.07
CA LYS A 139 40.79 -6.47 -84.78
C LYS A 139 40.91 -5.35 -83.75
N SER A 140 41.29 -4.14 -84.15
CA SER A 140 41.32 -3.00 -83.22
C SER A 140 39.93 -2.59 -82.70
N ILE A 141 38.86 -2.87 -83.45
CA ILE A 141 37.47 -2.64 -82.99
C ILE A 141 37.08 -3.75 -82.01
N ASP A 142 37.44 -5.00 -82.29
CA ASP A 142 37.23 -6.12 -81.38
C ASP A 142 37.97 -5.90 -80.04
N ASP A 143 39.26 -5.57 -80.09
CA ASP A 143 40.08 -5.32 -78.90
C ASP A 143 39.55 -4.13 -78.06
N ALA A 144 39.03 -3.08 -78.71
CA ALA A 144 38.43 -1.94 -78.03
C ALA A 144 37.11 -2.30 -77.33
N TYR A 145 36.24 -3.05 -78.01
CA TYR A 145 34.99 -3.53 -77.42
C TYR A 145 35.23 -4.47 -76.23
N ASP A 146 36.16 -5.42 -76.37
CA ASP A 146 36.53 -6.33 -75.28
C ASP A 146 37.06 -5.55 -74.07
N GLY A 147 37.88 -4.52 -74.30
CA GLY A 147 38.37 -3.62 -73.26
C GLY A 147 37.26 -2.85 -72.54
N ASP A 148 36.33 -2.26 -73.28
CA ASP A 148 35.20 -1.51 -72.71
C ASP A 148 34.25 -2.41 -71.91
N VAL A 149 34.01 -3.63 -72.39
CA VAL A 149 33.21 -4.64 -71.67
C VAL A 149 33.91 -5.09 -70.39
N GLU A 150 35.23 -5.32 -70.44
CA GLU A 150 36.01 -5.67 -69.25
C GLU A 150 35.98 -4.55 -68.20
N GLU A 151 36.12 -3.29 -68.62
CA GLU A 151 36.04 -2.14 -67.72
C GLU A 151 34.63 -1.98 -67.11
N GLU A 152 33.56 -2.13 -67.91
CA GLU A 152 32.19 -2.08 -67.43
C GLU A 152 31.91 -3.19 -66.41
N ASN A 153 32.38 -4.42 -66.67
CA ASN A 153 32.26 -5.55 -65.76
C ASN A 153 33.01 -5.28 -64.45
N LYS A 154 34.25 -4.78 -64.52
CA LYS A 154 35.04 -4.43 -63.32
C LYS A 154 34.33 -3.37 -62.48
N ARG A 155 33.79 -2.32 -63.12
CA ARG A 155 33.05 -1.27 -62.43
C ARG A 155 31.79 -1.81 -61.77
N TYR A 156 31.02 -2.65 -62.47
CA TYR A 156 29.83 -3.28 -61.92
C TYR A 156 30.17 -4.15 -60.71
N THR A 157 31.20 -5.00 -60.79
CA THR A 157 31.63 -5.84 -59.66
C THR A 157 31.98 -4.98 -58.44
N ALA A 158 32.76 -3.92 -58.61
CA ALA A 158 33.12 -3.03 -57.51
C ALA A 158 31.90 -2.31 -56.90
N GLU A 159 30.96 -1.82 -57.72
CA GLU A 159 29.71 -1.20 -57.23
C GLU A 159 28.81 -2.22 -56.53
N TYR A 160 28.80 -3.47 -56.98
CA TYR A 160 28.03 -4.57 -56.40
C TYR A 160 28.60 -4.99 -55.04
N GLU A 161 29.91 -5.22 -54.95
CA GLU A 161 30.62 -5.52 -53.69
C GLU A 161 30.36 -4.45 -52.64
N ALA A 162 30.49 -3.16 -52.99
CA ALA A 162 30.22 -2.06 -52.07
C ALA A 162 28.77 -2.02 -51.53
N LEU A 163 27.79 -2.51 -52.30
CA LEU A 163 26.40 -2.63 -51.84
C LEU A 163 26.21 -3.81 -50.89
N TYR A 164 26.95 -4.91 -51.08
CA TYR A 164 26.93 -6.06 -50.19
C TYR A 164 27.65 -5.77 -48.87
N ASP A 165 28.79 -5.09 -48.90
CA ASP A 165 29.47 -4.60 -47.70
C ASP A 165 28.53 -3.72 -46.86
N LYS A 166 27.67 -2.94 -47.53
CA LYS A 166 26.65 -2.12 -46.87
C LYS A 166 25.51 -2.95 -46.27
N LEU A 167 25.14 -4.09 -46.86
CA LEU A 167 24.18 -5.02 -46.28
C LEU A 167 24.75 -5.69 -45.02
N ASP A 168 26.01 -6.14 -45.09
CA ASP A 168 26.70 -6.76 -43.96
C ASP A 168 26.83 -5.77 -42.80
N ALA A 169 27.27 -4.54 -43.07
CA ALA A 169 27.34 -3.49 -42.05
C ALA A 169 25.98 -3.13 -41.43
N LEU A 170 24.88 -3.21 -42.22
CA LEU A 170 23.53 -3.01 -41.70
C LEU A 170 23.09 -4.16 -40.78
N GLU A 171 23.46 -5.40 -41.12
CA GLU A 171 23.18 -6.59 -40.32
C GLU A 171 23.95 -6.55 -39.00
N ASP A 172 25.25 -6.27 -39.05
CA ASP A 172 26.08 -6.09 -37.85
C ASP A 172 25.52 -5.00 -36.92
N SER A 173 25.11 -3.87 -37.47
CA SER A 173 24.53 -2.77 -36.70
C SER A 173 23.18 -3.17 -36.06
N TYR A 174 22.37 -3.95 -36.76
CA TYR A 174 21.10 -4.45 -36.26
C TYR A 174 21.29 -5.47 -35.12
N GLU A 175 22.24 -6.39 -35.26
CA GLU A 175 22.58 -7.37 -34.23
C GLU A 175 23.11 -6.68 -32.96
N GLN A 176 24.04 -5.73 -33.11
CA GLN A 176 24.55 -4.91 -32.01
C GLN A 176 23.43 -4.11 -31.33
N GLY A 177 22.54 -3.51 -32.11
CA GLY A 177 21.38 -2.79 -31.59
C GLY A 177 20.44 -3.71 -30.79
N THR A 178 20.16 -4.90 -31.30
CA THR A 178 19.30 -5.90 -30.64
C THR A 178 19.93 -6.40 -29.34
N ALA A 179 21.23 -6.71 -29.34
CA ALA A 179 21.97 -7.10 -28.15
C ALA A 179 21.99 -5.98 -27.09
N SER A 180 22.20 -4.73 -27.51
CA SER A 180 22.17 -3.58 -26.62
C SER A 180 20.80 -3.38 -25.97
N ILE A 181 19.71 -3.50 -26.74
CA ILE A 181 18.34 -3.42 -26.22
C ILE A 181 18.09 -4.56 -25.20
N ALA A 182 18.52 -5.78 -25.50
CA ALA A 182 18.37 -6.93 -24.59
C ALA A 182 19.13 -6.73 -23.27
N GLN A 183 20.38 -6.26 -23.34
CA GLN A 183 21.19 -5.97 -22.15
C GLN A 183 20.57 -4.84 -21.31
N GLN A 184 20.16 -3.73 -21.96
CA GLN A 184 19.49 -2.63 -21.26
C GLN A 184 18.17 -3.07 -20.63
N LYS A 185 17.43 -4.00 -21.25
CA LYS A 185 16.20 -4.57 -20.70
C LYS A 185 16.49 -5.36 -19.43
N GLN A 186 17.51 -6.22 -19.47
CA GLN A 186 17.89 -7.03 -18.31
C GLN A 186 18.33 -6.15 -17.13
N LEU A 187 19.12 -5.11 -17.39
CA LEU A 187 19.53 -4.14 -16.36
C LEU A 187 18.34 -3.38 -15.78
N ALA A 188 17.39 -2.97 -16.61
CA ALA A 188 16.18 -2.29 -16.14
C ALA A 188 15.30 -3.21 -15.29
N ILE A 189 15.12 -4.48 -15.68
CA ILE A 189 14.40 -5.47 -14.86
C ILE A 189 15.10 -5.65 -13.51
N ALA A 190 16.43 -5.80 -13.48
CA ALA A 190 17.17 -5.96 -12.23
C ALA A 190 17.05 -4.73 -11.32
N ALA A 191 17.10 -3.52 -11.88
CA ALA A 191 16.90 -2.28 -11.12
C ALA A 191 15.49 -2.18 -10.54
N GLU A 192 14.46 -2.57 -11.30
CA GLU A 192 13.07 -2.55 -10.83
C GLU A 192 12.83 -3.59 -9.73
N VAL A 193 13.39 -4.81 -9.87
CA VAL A 193 13.34 -5.81 -8.79
C VAL A 193 13.95 -5.26 -7.49
N ALA A 194 15.13 -4.63 -7.56
CA ALA A 194 15.76 -4.03 -6.39
C ALA A 194 14.90 -2.90 -5.76
N ALA A 195 14.23 -2.09 -6.57
CA ALA A 195 13.32 -1.06 -6.08
C ALA A 195 12.08 -1.65 -5.39
N LEU A 196 11.52 -2.74 -5.93
CA LEU A 196 10.40 -3.46 -5.32
C LEU A 196 10.81 -4.14 -4.01
N GLU A 197 12.00 -4.73 -3.94
CA GLU A 197 12.57 -5.29 -2.70
C GLU A 197 12.74 -4.22 -1.62
N GLU A 198 13.28 -3.04 -1.96
CA GLU A 198 13.42 -1.93 -1.02
C GLU A 198 12.06 -1.45 -0.50
N LYS A 199 11.05 -1.36 -1.39
CA LYS A 199 9.68 -1.00 -1.03
C LYS A 199 9.05 -2.05 -0.10
N GLN A 200 9.29 -3.33 -0.39
CA GLN A 200 8.82 -4.43 0.43
C GLN A 200 9.41 -4.39 1.84
N GLU A 201 10.71 -4.14 1.96
CA GLU A 201 11.40 -4.03 3.25
C GLU A 201 10.92 -2.81 4.04
N LYS A 202 10.72 -1.65 3.39
CA LYS A 202 10.12 -0.47 4.03
C LYS A 202 8.73 -0.77 4.61
N ASN A 203 7.90 -1.51 3.87
CA ASN A 203 6.57 -1.92 4.34
C ASN A 203 6.66 -2.87 5.55
N ARG A 204 7.58 -3.84 5.51
CA ARG A 204 7.85 -4.76 6.63
C ARG A 204 8.21 -3.98 7.89
N ILE A 205 9.18 -3.07 7.79
CA ILE A 205 9.65 -2.23 8.92
C ILE A 205 8.51 -1.35 9.44
N SER A 206 7.68 -0.78 8.55
CA SER A 206 6.55 0.06 8.96
C SER A 206 5.50 -0.73 9.77
N ILE A 207 5.19 -1.95 9.33
CA ILE A 207 4.25 -2.85 10.02
C ILE A 207 4.82 -3.29 11.37
N GLU A 208 6.12 -3.62 11.42
CA GLU A 208 6.81 -3.96 12.66
C GLU A 208 6.75 -2.81 13.68
N LYS A 209 7.05 -1.58 13.25
CA LYS A 209 6.93 -0.38 14.12
C LYS A 209 5.51 -0.16 14.63
N TYR A 210 4.52 -0.36 13.78
CA TYR A 210 3.13 -0.25 14.18
C TYR A 210 2.77 -1.30 15.24
N ASN A 211 3.12 -2.57 15.00
CA ASN A 211 2.83 -3.67 15.92
C ASN A 211 3.54 -3.47 17.27
N ASN A 212 4.79 -2.98 17.28
CA ASN A 212 5.50 -2.62 18.52
C ASN A 212 4.78 -1.49 19.27
N THR A 213 4.22 -0.51 18.55
CA THR A 213 3.42 0.57 19.16
C THR A 213 2.13 0.04 19.77
N VAL A 214 1.48 -0.93 19.13
CA VAL A 214 0.30 -1.61 19.67
C VAL A 214 0.67 -2.34 20.97
N ASP A 215 1.77 -3.09 20.98
CA ASP A 215 2.27 -3.80 22.17
C ASP A 215 2.59 -2.83 23.31
N GLU A 216 3.27 -1.71 23.02
CA GLU A 216 3.56 -0.70 24.03
C GLU A 216 2.30 -0.09 24.65
N LYS A 217 1.26 0.15 23.84
CA LYS A 217 -0.02 0.68 24.34
C LYS A 217 -0.74 -0.32 25.21
N GLU A 218 -0.72 -1.60 24.82
CA GLU A 218 -1.32 -2.69 25.57
C GLU A 218 -0.64 -2.87 26.94
N ILE A 219 0.70 -2.84 26.96
CA ILE A 219 1.48 -2.91 28.21
C ILE A 219 1.15 -1.72 29.12
N LYS A 220 1.08 -0.50 28.56
CA LYS A 220 0.74 0.71 29.34
C LYS A 220 -0.67 0.65 29.90
N TYR A 221 -1.63 0.13 29.13
CA TYR A 221 -3.00 -0.07 29.58
C TYR A 221 -3.06 -1.04 30.75
N GLN A 222 -2.47 -2.23 30.62
CA GLN A 222 -2.43 -3.21 31.70
C GLN A 222 -1.72 -2.68 32.95
N ALA A 223 -0.62 -1.93 32.79
CA ALA A 223 0.05 -1.28 33.89
C ALA A 223 -0.86 -0.23 34.58
N SER A 224 -1.65 0.53 33.82
CA SER A 224 -2.61 1.48 34.37
C SER A 224 -3.73 0.78 35.14
N CYS A 225 -4.32 -0.29 34.60
CA CYS A 225 -5.36 -1.07 35.29
C CYS A 225 -4.83 -1.61 36.63
N ARG A 226 -3.61 -2.17 36.64
CA ARG A 226 -2.94 -2.64 37.87
C ARG A 226 -2.72 -1.51 38.88
N ARG A 227 -2.33 -0.32 38.40
CA ARG A 227 -2.13 0.85 39.25
C ARG A 227 -3.43 1.34 39.87
N TYR A 228 -4.52 1.38 39.11
CA TYR A 228 -5.84 1.71 39.64
C TYR A 228 -6.30 0.70 40.69
N LEU A 229 -6.09 -0.60 40.45
CA LEU A 229 -6.38 -1.64 41.45
C LEU A 229 -5.58 -1.45 42.73
N GLN A 230 -4.27 -1.18 42.63
CA GLN A 230 -3.45 -0.90 43.81
C GLN A 230 -3.91 0.34 44.58
N TYR A 231 -4.34 1.41 43.88
CA TYR A 231 -4.88 2.59 44.54
C TYR A 231 -6.20 2.32 45.24
N ALA A 232 -7.10 1.53 44.66
CA ALA A 232 -8.34 1.15 45.31
C ALA A 232 -8.06 0.30 46.57
N ILE A 233 -7.12 -0.66 46.49
CA ILE A 233 -6.69 -1.47 47.64
C ILE A 233 -6.10 -0.58 48.74
N GLN A 234 -5.26 0.39 48.38
CA GLN A 234 -4.67 1.31 49.36
C GLN A 234 -5.73 2.20 50.02
N ALA A 235 -6.63 2.78 49.23
CA ALA A 235 -7.73 3.59 49.75
C ALA A 235 -8.60 2.80 50.73
N GLU A 236 -8.80 1.51 50.45
CA GLU A 236 -9.55 0.62 51.33
C GLU A 236 -8.83 0.32 52.65
N TYR A 237 -7.51 0.10 52.60
CA TYR A 237 -6.71 -0.01 53.83
C TYR A 237 -6.74 1.27 54.65
N GLU A 238 -6.68 2.44 54.01
CA GLU A 238 -6.77 3.75 54.67
C GLU A 238 -8.14 3.93 55.34
N ARG A 239 -9.23 3.58 54.65
CA ARG A 239 -10.60 3.58 55.19
C ARG A 239 -10.73 2.67 56.41
N ALA A 240 -10.22 1.44 56.35
CA ALA A 240 -10.23 0.51 57.49
C ALA A 240 -9.41 1.03 58.69
N LEU A 241 -8.27 1.67 58.43
CA LEU A 241 -7.44 2.27 59.46
C LEU A 241 -8.14 3.47 60.14
N GLU A 242 -8.83 4.32 59.36
CA GLU A 242 -9.62 5.42 59.88
C GLU A 242 -10.79 4.93 60.72
N ALA A 243 -11.50 3.90 60.27
CA ALA A 243 -12.55 3.24 61.05
C ALA A 243 -11.99 2.71 62.39
N ALA A 244 -10.83 2.04 62.37
CA ALA A 244 -10.19 1.54 63.58
C ALA A 244 -9.80 2.66 64.57
N LYS A 245 -9.31 3.80 64.08
CA LYS A 245 -9.02 4.98 64.91
C LYS A 245 -10.29 5.53 65.56
N LEU A 246 -11.36 5.70 64.79
CA LEU A 246 -12.65 6.16 65.31
C LEU A 246 -13.22 5.21 66.38
N HIS A 247 -13.13 3.89 66.15
CA HIS A 247 -13.51 2.86 67.12
C HIS A 247 -12.68 2.94 68.41
N ALA A 248 -11.38 3.21 68.31
CA ALA A 248 -10.51 3.36 69.48
C ALA A 248 -10.81 4.65 70.27
N GLU A 249 -11.17 5.75 69.60
CA GLU A 249 -11.44 7.05 70.22
C GLU A 249 -12.83 7.13 70.88
N LEU A 250 -13.86 6.59 70.22
CA LEU A 250 -15.26 6.76 70.63
C LEU A 250 -15.84 5.53 71.33
N GLY A 251 -15.19 4.36 71.17
CA GLY A 251 -15.75 3.07 71.56
C GLY A 251 -16.91 2.62 70.67
N GLU A 252 -17.31 1.36 70.83
CA GLU A 252 -18.32 0.69 69.98
C GLU A 252 -19.67 1.43 69.96
N SER A 253 -20.16 1.86 71.14
CA SER A 253 -21.43 2.58 71.26
C SER A 253 -21.39 3.97 70.61
N GLY A 254 -20.26 4.68 70.73
CA GLY A 254 -20.06 5.99 70.13
C GLY A 254 -20.00 5.94 68.61
N VAL A 255 -19.27 4.95 68.05
CA VAL A 255 -19.24 4.74 66.60
C VAL A 255 -20.60 4.35 66.05
N LYS A 256 -21.33 3.45 66.73
CA LYS A 256 -22.68 3.05 66.31
C LYS A 256 -23.62 4.26 66.24
N GLN A 257 -23.56 5.16 67.23
CA GLN A 257 -24.37 6.40 67.21
C GLN A 257 -23.98 7.34 66.07
N GLN A 258 -22.69 7.53 65.79
CA GLN A 258 -22.24 8.36 64.67
C GLN A 258 -22.68 7.79 63.32
N MET A 259 -22.51 6.48 63.12
CA MET A 259 -22.95 5.78 61.92
C MET A 259 -24.46 5.93 61.69
N LEU A 260 -25.29 5.67 62.72
CA LEU A 260 -26.75 5.82 62.62
C LEU A 260 -27.17 7.28 62.37
N SER A 261 -26.46 8.24 62.97
CA SER A 261 -26.68 9.68 62.74
C SER A 261 -26.34 10.07 61.30
N GLU A 262 -25.22 9.59 60.74
CA GLU A 262 -24.84 9.85 59.35
C GLU A 262 -25.87 9.25 58.38
N LYS A 263 -26.29 8.00 58.61
CA LYS A 263 -27.39 7.38 57.84
C LYS A 263 -28.69 8.18 57.90
N LEU A 264 -29.08 8.65 59.09
CA LEU A 264 -30.27 9.49 59.26
C LEU A 264 -30.14 10.79 58.45
N ASN A 265 -28.97 11.42 58.46
CA ASN A 265 -28.71 12.64 57.69
C ASN A 265 -28.74 12.38 56.18
N CYS A 266 -28.19 11.24 55.70
CA CYS A 266 -28.31 10.82 54.30
C CYS A 266 -29.79 10.69 53.88
N CYS A 267 -30.61 10.04 54.72
CA CYS A 267 -32.05 9.89 54.45
C CYS A 267 -32.78 11.24 54.43
N LYS A 268 -32.52 12.11 55.40
CA LYS A 268 -33.12 13.46 55.46
C LYS A 268 -32.74 14.29 54.24
N ALA A 269 -31.46 14.29 53.86
CA ALA A 269 -30.98 15.03 52.69
C ALA A 269 -31.66 14.53 51.40
N HIS A 270 -31.83 13.22 51.26
CA HIS A 270 -32.53 12.63 50.11
C HIS A 270 -34.02 13.00 50.09
N PHE A 271 -34.72 12.87 51.22
CA PHE A 271 -36.16 13.17 51.30
C PHE A 271 -36.51 14.65 51.33
N THR A 272 -35.55 15.56 51.53
CA THR A 272 -35.79 17.01 51.46
C THR A 272 -36.32 17.44 50.08
N GLY A 273 -36.00 16.69 49.02
CA GLY A 273 -36.52 16.95 47.68
C GLY A 273 -37.93 16.44 47.42
N TYR A 274 -38.55 15.72 48.37
CA TYR A 274 -39.83 15.04 48.17
C TYR A 274 -40.99 15.78 48.84
N ARG A 275 -42.19 15.57 48.31
CA ARG A 275 -43.42 15.89 49.05
C ARG A 275 -43.68 14.84 50.12
N GLN A 276 -44.40 15.22 51.17
CA GLN A 276 -44.69 14.34 52.30
C GLN A 276 -45.27 12.98 51.87
N TYR A 277 -46.24 12.98 50.95
CA TYR A 277 -46.86 11.74 50.46
C TYR A 277 -45.90 10.85 49.63
N GLU A 278 -44.92 11.43 48.94
CA GLU A 278 -43.90 10.68 48.18
C GLU A 278 -42.88 10.04 49.13
N ALA A 279 -42.42 10.78 50.14
CA ALA A 279 -41.52 10.25 51.17
C ALA A 279 -42.20 9.13 51.99
N GLN A 280 -43.50 9.27 52.29
CA GLN A 280 -44.28 8.20 52.94
C GLN A 280 -44.40 6.96 52.06
N PHE A 281 -44.61 7.12 50.76
CA PHE A 281 -44.61 6.00 49.82
C PHE A 281 -43.26 5.26 49.87
N VAL A 282 -42.13 5.97 49.78
CA VAL A 282 -40.79 5.36 49.83
C VAL A 282 -40.53 4.64 51.15
N LEU A 283 -40.94 5.22 52.29
CA LEU A 283 -40.82 4.59 53.60
C LEU A 283 -41.62 3.27 53.74
N GLN A 284 -42.61 3.04 52.87
CA GLN A 284 -43.49 1.86 52.88
C GLN A 284 -43.13 0.81 51.83
N ILE A 285 -42.15 1.08 50.95
CA ILE A 285 -41.75 0.14 49.88
C ILE A 285 -41.26 -1.19 50.47
N ASP A 286 -40.37 -1.13 51.47
CA ASP A 286 -39.83 -2.29 52.15
C ASP A 286 -39.29 -1.94 53.55
N THR A 287 -38.66 -2.92 54.21
CA THR A 287 -38.15 -2.80 55.59
C THR A 287 -36.68 -2.38 55.68
N PHE A 288 -36.01 -2.02 54.57
CA PHE A 288 -34.57 -1.75 54.55
C PHE A 288 -34.17 -0.58 55.47
N LEU A 289 -34.90 0.53 55.40
CA LEU A 289 -34.61 1.71 56.23
C LEU A 289 -34.85 1.43 57.71
N GLN A 290 -35.88 0.66 58.04
CA GLN A 290 -36.17 0.24 59.41
C GLN A 290 -35.02 -0.63 59.97
N ALA A 291 -34.51 -1.56 59.17
CA ALA A 291 -33.40 -2.42 59.57
C ALA A 291 -32.07 -1.66 59.74
N ASN A 292 -31.80 -0.65 58.89
CA ASN A 292 -30.51 0.02 58.84
C ASN A 292 -30.39 1.28 59.71
N LEU A 293 -31.52 1.89 60.11
CA LEU A 293 -31.58 3.04 61.01
C LEU A 293 -31.90 2.67 62.46
N GLU A 294 -32.39 1.45 62.71
CA GLU A 294 -32.80 0.99 64.04
C GLU A 294 -33.73 2.03 64.73
N ASP A 295 -33.41 2.44 65.96
CA ASP A 295 -34.19 3.41 66.74
C ASP A 295 -34.29 4.80 66.05
N TYR A 296 -33.38 5.12 65.11
CA TYR A 296 -33.41 6.38 64.35
C TYR A 296 -34.47 6.34 63.22
N TYR A 297 -35.03 5.17 62.90
CA TYR A 297 -36.13 5.07 61.92
C TYR A 297 -37.36 5.87 62.38
N THR A 298 -37.75 5.74 63.66
CA THR A 298 -38.87 6.50 64.23
C THR A 298 -38.62 8.01 64.16
N ALA A 299 -37.38 8.44 64.38
CA ALA A 299 -36.99 9.84 64.24
C ALA A 299 -37.07 10.33 62.78
N LEU A 300 -36.80 9.47 61.81
CA LEU A 300 -36.97 9.78 60.39
C LEU A 300 -38.45 9.88 60.01
N THR A 301 -39.29 8.95 60.46
CA THR A 301 -40.74 8.96 60.17
C THR A 301 -41.42 10.18 60.79
N ASP A 302 -41.04 10.55 62.01
CA ASP A 302 -41.54 11.76 62.67
C ASP A 302 -41.13 13.02 61.91
N TRP A 303 -39.86 13.09 61.49
CA TRP A 303 -39.35 14.20 60.69
C TRP A 303 -40.07 14.33 59.34
N VAL A 304 -40.28 13.23 58.62
CA VAL A 304 -41.05 13.21 57.35
C VAL A 304 -42.48 13.72 57.58
N THR A 305 -43.09 13.35 58.70
CA THR A 305 -44.49 13.70 58.98
C THR A 305 -44.67 15.15 59.44
N GLN A 306 -43.68 15.71 60.14
CA GLN A 306 -43.78 17.02 60.78
C GLN A 306 -43.11 18.16 60.00
N ILE A 307 -42.10 17.85 59.18
CA ILE A 307 -41.20 18.87 58.59
C ILE A 307 -41.33 18.97 57.07
N LEU A 308 -41.60 17.86 56.37
CA LEU A 308 -41.75 17.91 54.92
C LEU A 308 -43.03 18.63 54.50
N ILE A 309 -42.99 19.22 53.31
CA ILE A 309 -44.12 19.95 52.73
C ILE A 309 -45.26 18.96 52.47
N PRO A 310 -46.50 19.23 52.95
CA PRO A 310 -47.66 18.36 52.76
C PRO A 310 -47.94 17.95 51.31
#